data_AF-A0A844MJP1-F1
#
_entry.id   AF-A0A844MJP1-F1
#
_cell.length_a   1.000
_cell.length_b   1.000
_cell.length_c   1.000
_cell.angle_alpha   90.00
_cell.angle_beta   90.00
_cell.angle_gamma   90.00
#
_symmetry.space_group_name_H-M   'P 1'
#
loop_
_entity.id
_entity.type
_entity.pdbx_description
1 polymer ?
#
loop_
_entity_poly.entity_id
_entity_poly.type
_entity_poly.pdbx_seq_one_letter_code
_entity_poly.pdbx_strand_id
1 'polypeptide(L)'
;MTTDFSRQRLNGKIWQNQILSHYSFIEAQLIGCDFSNCDLQESNFQNAKLAQANLSNANMRGADFFSTDMRRVNLRGADLHGCDFQKADFTGTDLTDVNFDGAIVREALFSKCTGLTRETKHTLKAEGPISGFPIH
;
A
#
# COMPACT_ATOMS: atom_id res chain seq x y z
N MET A 1 9.54 11.04 -16.94
CA MET A 1 10.46 9.94 -17.31
C MET A 1 10.20 8.84 -16.31
N THR A 2 9.76 7.66 -16.75
CA THR A 2 9.50 6.54 -15.84
C THR A 2 10.82 5.85 -15.53
N THR A 3 11.14 5.65 -14.25
CA THR A 3 12.32 4.89 -13.82
C THR A 3 11.87 3.49 -13.45
N ASP A 4 12.60 2.49 -13.95
CA ASP A 4 12.22 1.08 -13.80
C ASP A 4 13.15 0.34 -12.81
N PHE A 5 12.56 -0.09 -11.70
CA PHE A 5 13.13 -0.94 -10.67
C PHE A 5 12.48 -2.33 -10.63
N SER A 6 11.71 -2.69 -11.65
CA SER A 6 10.98 -3.96 -11.70
C SER A 6 11.92 -5.14 -11.54
N ARG A 7 11.50 -6.15 -10.76
CA ARG A 7 12.24 -7.39 -10.45
C ARG A 7 13.58 -7.19 -9.72
N GLN A 8 13.91 -5.96 -9.32
CA GLN A 8 15.14 -5.70 -8.56
C GLN A 8 14.99 -6.09 -7.10
N ARG A 9 16.12 -6.40 -6.45
CA ARG A 9 16.20 -6.63 -5.01
C ARG A 9 16.76 -5.39 -4.32
N LEU A 10 15.90 -4.70 -3.57
CA LEU A 10 16.18 -3.40 -2.95
C LEU A 10 15.85 -3.39 -1.45
N ASN A 11 15.64 -4.56 -0.83
CA ASN A 11 15.27 -4.69 0.59
C ASN A 11 16.10 -3.78 1.51
N GLY A 12 15.42 -3.13 2.45
CA GLY A 12 16.05 -2.24 3.43
C GLY A 12 16.54 -0.91 2.87
N LYS A 13 16.32 -0.63 1.58
CA LYS A 13 16.75 0.64 0.98
C LYS A 13 15.92 1.80 1.53
N ILE A 14 16.62 2.89 1.82
CA ILE A 14 16.03 4.14 2.29
C ILE A 14 15.83 5.05 1.08
N TRP A 15 14.58 5.44 0.89
CA TRP A 15 14.08 6.31 -0.17
C TRP A 15 13.32 7.52 0.39
N GLN A 16 13.46 7.82 1.68
CA GLN A 16 12.68 8.84 2.37
C GLN A 16 12.70 10.20 1.64
N ASN A 17 11.54 10.87 1.62
CA ASN A 17 11.35 12.22 1.05
C ASN A 17 11.69 12.34 -0.45
N GLN A 18 11.58 11.27 -1.22
CA GLN A 18 11.87 11.30 -2.66
C GLN A 18 10.63 11.52 -3.51
N ILE A 19 10.83 12.08 -4.70
CA ILE A 19 9.82 12.12 -5.77
C ILE A 19 10.06 10.91 -6.67
N LEU A 20 9.16 9.95 -6.56
CA LEU A 20 9.21 8.64 -7.21
C LEU A 20 7.93 8.37 -8.01
N SER A 21 7.18 9.41 -8.36
CA SER A 21 5.94 9.32 -9.12
C SER A 21 6.19 8.66 -10.49
N HIS A 22 5.27 7.81 -10.92
CA HIS A 22 5.35 7.03 -12.16
C HIS A 22 6.54 6.04 -12.23
N TYR A 23 7.14 5.67 -11.10
CA TYR A 23 8.21 4.66 -11.10
C TYR A 23 7.60 3.26 -11.18
N SER A 24 8.31 2.33 -11.81
CA SER A 24 7.92 0.93 -11.85
C SER A 24 8.73 0.13 -10.83
N PHE A 25 8.03 -0.58 -9.96
CA PHE A 25 8.53 -1.52 -8.97
C PHE A 25 7.87 -2.90 -9.13
N ILE A 26 7.37 -3.22 -10.32
CA ILE A 26 6.68 -4.48 -10.61
C ILE A 26 7.57 -5.66 -10.18
N GLU A 27 7.03 -6.58 -9.37
CA GLU A 27 7.73 -7.75 -8.85
C GLU A 27 9.02 -7.45 -8.06
N ALA A 28 9.27 -6.19 -7.66
CA ALA A 28 10.45 -5.81 -6.92
C ALA A 28 10.43 -6.37 -5.49
N GLN A 29 11.60 -6.67 -4.93
CA GLN A 29 11.76 -7.00 -3.52
C GLN A 29 12.11 -5.72 -2.75
N LEU A 30 11.15 -5.23 -1.98
CA LEU A 30 11.18 -3.96 -1.25
C LEU A 30 10.99 -4.17 0.26
N ILE A 31 11.33 -5.36 0.77
CA ILE A 31 11.08 -5.76 2.16
C ILE A 31 11.86 -4.83 3.09
N GLY A 32 11.16 -4.21 4.05
CA GLY A 32 11.77 -3.30 5.02
C GLY A 32 12.32 -1.99 4.44
N CYS A 33 11.95 -1.62 3.21
CA CYS A 33 12.33 -0.31 2.66
C CYS A 33 11.66 0.85 3.42
N ASP A 34 12.29 2.02 3.38
CA ASP A 34 11.71 3.26 3.90
C ASP A 34 11.34 4.20 2.76
N PHE A 35 10.05 4.33 2.51
CA PHE A 35 9.42 5.25 1.55
C PHE A 35 8.64 6.36 2.27
N SER A 36 8.92 6.63 3.55
CA SER A 36 8.17 7.64 4.29
C SER A 36 8.29 9.02 3.65
N ASN A 37 7.15 9.73 3.62
CA ASN A 37 6.97 11.04 2.99
C ASN A 37 7.36 11.11 1.50
N CYS A 38 7.39 9.98 0.78
CA CYS A 38 7.62 10.00 -0.67
C CYS A 38 6.39 10.47 -1.43
N ASP A 39 6.64 11.07 -2.60
CA ASP A 39 5.65 11.14 -3.67
C ASP A 39 5.78 9.88 -4.54
N LEU A 40 4.74 9.06 -4.54
CA LEU A 40 4.60 7.78 -5.22
C LEU A 40 3.37 7.76 -6.14
N GLN A 41 2.87 8.94 -6.51
CA GLN A 41 1.68 9.05 -7.36
C GLN A 41 1.86 8.27 -8.65
N GLU A 42 0.82 7.50 -9.02
CA GLU A 42 0.77 6.69 -10.24
C GLU A 42 1.95 5.71 -10.42
N SER A 43 2.67 5.37 -9.35
CA SER A 43 3.72 4.37 -9.40
C SER A 43 3.13 2.96 -9.42
N ASN A 44 3.86 2.03 -10.01
CA ASN A 44 3.41 0.66 -10.18
C ASN A 44 4.17 -0.29 -9.25
N PHE A 45 3.46 -0.92 -8.32
CA PHE A 45 3.95 -1.90 -7.35
C PHE A 45 3.34 -3.29 -7.54
N GLN A 46 2.77 -3.58 -8.71
CA GLN A 46 2.12 -4.86 -9.00
C GLN A 46 3.03 -6.03 -8.64
N ASN A 47 2.51 -6.98 -7.87
CA ASN A 47 3.23 -8.17 -7.39
C ASN A 47 4.52 -7.89 -6.59
N ALA A 48 4.77 -6.65 -6.14
CA ALA A 48 5.93 -6.32 -5.34
C ALA A 48 5.85 -6.93 -3.93
N LYS A 49 7.00 -7.07 -3.28
CA LYS A 49 7.12 -7.53 -1.89
C LYS A 49 7.48 -6.37 -0.98
N LEU A 50 6.49 -5.78 -0.31
CA LEU A 50 6.63 -4.60 0.55
C LEU A 50 6.57 -4.94 2.04
N ALA A 51 6.54 -6.22 2.42
CA ALA A 51 6.41 -6.62 3.82
C ALA A 51 7.38 -5.83 4.74
N GLN A 52 6.86 -5.32 5.85
CA GLN A 52 7.59 -4.50 6.84
C GLN A 52 8.14 -3.15 6.33
N ALA A 53 7.78 -2.71 5.13
CA ALA A 53 8.18 -1.39 4.65
C ALA A 53 7.50 -0.26 5.43
N ASN A 54 8.13 0.92 5.43
CA ASN A 54 7.56 2.15 5.95
C ASN A 54 7.08 3.02 4.78
N LEU A 55 5.77 3.24 4.68
CA LEU A 55 5.10 4.10 3.70
C LEU A 55 4.31 5.22 4.39
N SER A 56 4.66 5.55 5.64
CA SER A 56 3.98 6.59 6.40
C SER A 56 4.05 7.96 5.71
N ASN A 57 2.92 8.67 5.72
CA ASN A 57 2.71 9.97 5.07
C ASN A 57 3.06 10.01 3.57
N ALA A 58 3.24 8.87 2.90
CA ALA A 58 3.52 8.88 1.47
C ALA A 58 2.25 9.22 0.68
N ASN A 59 2.43 10.00 -0.39
CA ASN A 59 1.39 10.29 -1.36
C ASN A 59 1.41 9.21 -2.44
N MET A 60 0.45 8.28 -2.44
CA MET A 60 0.38 7.17 -3.38
C MET A 60 -0.82 7.27 -4.31
N ARG A 61 -1.42 8.45 -4.47
CA ARG A 61 -2.66 8.61 -5.26
C ARG A 61 -2.54 7.96 -6.64
N GLY A 62 -3.53 7.14 -6.99
CA GLY A 62 -3.58 6.43 -8.27
C GLY A 62 -2.50 5.36 -8.50
N ALA A 63 -1.68 5.02 -7.49
CA ALA A 63 -0.70 3.95 -7.61
C ALA A 63 -1.37 2.57 -7.69
N ASP A 64 -0.70 1.64 -8.38
CA ASP A 64 -1.16 0.28 -8.60
C ASP A 64 -0.41 -0.70 -7.68
N PHE A 65 -1.16 -1.40 -6.81
CA PHE A 65 -0.68 -2.40 -5.86
C PHE A 65 -1.39 -3.76 -6.05
N PHE A 66 -1.79 -4.07 -7.29
CA PHE A 66 -2.41 -5.36 -7.59
C PHE A 66 -1.54 -6.52 -7.12
N SER A 67 -2.11 -7.39 -6.29
CA SER A 67 -1.48 -8.60 -5.75
C SER A 67 -0.15 -8.35 -5.00
N THR A 68 -0.01 -7.18 -4.36
CA THR A 68 1.18 -6.82 -3.58
C THR A 68 1.16 -7.38 -2.15
N ASP A 69 2.32 -7.84 -1.67
CA ASP A 69 2.50 -8.24 -0.27
C ASP A 69 2.75 -7.00 0.61
N MET A 70 1.71 -6.53 1.30
CA MET A 70 1.71 -5.35 2.17
C MET A 70 1.73 -5.71 3.66
N ARG A 71 2.12 -6.94 4.01
CA ARG A 71 2.04 -7.42 5.40
C ARG A 71 2.93 -6.61 6.33
N ARG A 72 2.36 -6.18 7.46
CA ARG A 72 3.06 -5.39 8.49
C ARG A 72 3.70 -4.10 7.96
N VAL A 73 3.17 -3.55 6.87
CA VAL A 73 3.58 -2.22 6.39
C VAL A 73 3.07 -1.16 7.35
N ASN A 74 3.84 -0.08 7.53
CA ASN A 74 3.35 1.14 8.16
C ASN A 74 2.78 2.08 7.08
N LEU A 75 1.45 2.28 7.06
CA LEU A 75 0.79 3.22 6.15
C LEU A 75 0.26 4.46 6.87
N ARG A 76 0.65 4.72 8.13
CA ARG A 76 0.10 5.82 8.92
C ARG A 76 0.11 7.15 8.16
N GLY A 77 -1.04 7.79 8.03
CA GLY A 77 -1.19 9.10 7.36
C GLY A 77 -1.01 9.09 5.84
N ALA A 78 -0.93 7.93 5.20
CA ALA A 78 -0.75 7.84 3.76
C ALA A 78 -2.03 8.23 2.98
N ASP A 79 -1.83 8.83 1.80
CA ASP A 79 -2.93 9.08 0.85
C ASP A 79 -2.98 7.98 -0.22
N LEU A 80 -4.00 7.13 -0.15
CA LEU A 80 -4.24 5.99 -1.04
C LEU A 80 -5.41 6.24 -2.00
N HIS A 81 -5.80 7.50 -2.20
CA HIS A 81 -6.94 7.81 -3.04
C HIS A 81 -6.79 7.26 -4.46
N GLY A 82 -7.80 6.53 -4.92
CA GLY A 82 -7.82 5.95 -6.27
C GLY A 82 -6.81 4.83 -6.53
N CYS A 83 -6.17 4.27 -5.52
CA CYS A 83 -5.26 3.14 -5.69
C CYS A 83 -5.98 1.84 -6.03
N ASP A 84 -5.32 0.94 -6.78
CA ASP A 84 -5.77 -0.44 -6.96
C ASP A 84 -5.01 -1.37 -6.00
N PHE A 85 -5.72 -2.02 -5.08
CA PHE A 85 -5.20 -3.01 -4.13
C PHE A 85 -5.86 -4.37 -4.28
N GLN A 86 -6.40 -4.69 -5.46
CA GLN A 86 -7.01 -5.99 -5.67
C GLN A 86 -6.02 -7.10 -5.32
N LYS A 87 -6.46 -8.07 -4.50
CA LYS A 87 -5.66 -9.20 -4.01
C LYS A 87 -4.43 -8.83 -3.15
N ALA A 88 -4.33 -7.59 -2.68
CA ALA A 88 -3.25 -7.19 -1.78
C ALA A 88 -3.43 -7.78 -0.37
N ASP A 89 -2.32 -8.06 0.32
CA ASP A 89 -2.33 -8.57 1.69
C ASP A 89 -1.91 -7.49 2.70
N PHE A 90 -2.87 -6.87 3.38
CA PHE A 90 -2.68 -5.89 4.45
C PHE A 90 -2.59 -6.54 5.85
N THR A 91 -2.22 -7.82 5.95
CA THR A 91 -2.20 -8.49 7.24
C THR A 91 -1.21 -7.83 8.20
N GLY A 92 -1.72 -7.36 9.35
CA GLY A 92 -0.93 -6.69 10.37
C GLY A 92 -0.44 -5.28 10.03
N THR A 93 -1.00 -4.65 8.99
CA THR A 93 -0.65 -3.30 8.56
C THR A 93 -1.27 -2.25 9.48
N ASP A 94 -0.54 -1.16 9.74
CA ASP A 94 -1.08 0.01 10.43
C ASP A 94 -1.71 0.98 9.42
N LEU A 95 -3.04 1.09 9.47
CA LEU A 95 -3.87 1.91 8.57
C LEU A 95 -4.41 3.18 9.27
N THR A 96 -3.76 3.62 10.35
CA THR A 96 -4.22 4.80 11.09
C THR A 96 -4.11 6.06 10.22
N ASP A 97 -5.17 6.87 10.20
CA ASP A 97 -5.25 8.13 9.45
C ASP A 97 -5.03 7.98 7.93
N VAL A 98 -5.34 6.80 7.35
CA VAL A 98 -5.21 6.54 5.90
C VAL A 98 -6.43 7.01 5.13
N ASN A 99 -6.21 7.68 3.99
CA ASN A 99 -7.26 8.02 3.04
C ASN A 99 -7.44 6.90 1.99
N PHE A 100 -8.54 6.17 2.05
CA PHE A 100 -8.91 5.11 1.09
C PHE A 100 -9.92 5.55 0.03
N ASP A 101 -10.24 6.84 -0.07
CA ASP A 101 -11.34 7.28 -0.94
C ASP A 101 -11.10 6.90 -2.41
N GLY A 102 -12.05 6.22 -3.03
CA GLY A 102 -11.91 5.67 -4.39
C GLY A 102 -10.92 4.51 -4.56
N ALA A 103 -10.31 4.00 -3.48
CA ALA A 103 -9.41 2.85 -3.57
C ALA A 103 -10.19 1.54 -3.82
N ILE A 104 -9.66 0.68 -4.68
CA ILE A 104 -10.27 -0.61 -5.03
C ILE A 104 -9.60 -1.70 -4.22
N VAL A 105 -10.36 -2.44 -3.41
CA VAL A 105 -9.79 -3.42 -2.44
C VAL A 105 -10.35 -4.83 -2.58
N ARG A 106 -10.90 -5.19 -3.75
CA ARG A 106 -11.51 -6.53 -3.96
C ARG A 106 -10.51 -7.65 -3.69
N GLU A 107 -10.95 -8.67 -2.96
CA GLU A 107 -10.14 -9.83 -2.57
C GLU A 107 -8.93 -9.48 -1.68
N ALA A 108 -8.82 -8.25 -1.19
CA ALA A 108 -7.75 -7.87 -0.27
C ALA A 108 -7.97 -8.47 1.13
N LEU A 109 -6.85 -8.75 1.80
CA LEU A 109 -6.82 -9.33 3.15
C LEU A 109 -6.52 -8.25 4.18
N PHE A 110 -7.41 -8.03 5.15
CA PHE A 110 -7.25 -7.04 6.23
C PHE A 110 -7.01 -7.67 7.61
N SER A 111 -6.58 -8.93 7.65
CA SER A 111 -6.37 -9.68 8.90
C SER A 111 -5.44 -8.93 9.87
N LYS A 112 -5.91 -8.69 11.09
CA LYS A 112 -5.09 -8.08 12.16
C LYS A 112 -4.55 -6.67 11.83
N CYS A 113 -5.10 -5.97 10.83
CA CYS A 113 -4.76 -4.57 10.62
C CYS A 113 -5.27 -3.70 11.78
N THR A 114 -4.66 -2.53 11.96
CA THR A 114 -5.06 -1.53 12.96
C THR A 114 -5.43 -0.21 12.29
N GLY A 115 -6.03 0.72 13.03
CA GLY A 115 -6.25 2.10 12.55
C GLY A 115 -7.51 2.34 11.71
N LEU A 116 -8.21 1.29 11.27
CA LEU A 116 -9.46 1.45 10.53
C LEU A 116 -10.62 1.92 11.42
N THR A 117 -11.25 3.03 11.03
CA THR A 117 -12.47 3.53 11.65
C THR A 117 -13.70 2.71 11.22
N ARG A 118 -14.83 2.87 11.92
CA ARG A 118 -16.10 2.23 11.51
C ARG A 118 -16.55 2.66 10.12
N GLU A 119 -16.36 3.93 9.80
CA GLU A 119 -16.71 4.51 8.50
C GLU A 119 -15.84 3.91 7.39
N THR A 120 -14.52 3.90 7.57
CA THR A 120 -13.60 3.30 6.58
C THR A 120 -13.90 1.81 6.39
N LYS A 121 -14.16 1.06 7.46
CA LYS A 121 -14.58 -0.36 7.35
C LYS A 121 -15.88 -0.50 6.53
N HIS A 122 -16.82 0.42 6.65
CA HIS A 122 -18.07 0.40 5.88
C HIS A 122 -17.81 0.67 4.40
N THR A 123 -17.04 1.71 4.08
CA THR A 123 -16.66 2.06 2.70
C THR A 123 -15.94 0.93 2.01
N LEU A 124 -14.92 0.33 2.66
CA LEU A 124 -14.16 -0.76 2.06
C LEU A 124 -15.05 -1.97 1.73
N LYS A 125 -16.03 -2.28 2.59
CA LYS A 125 -17.00 -3.39 2.35
C LYS A 125 -17.89 -3.17 1.14
N ALA A 126 -18.08 -1.94 0.68
CA ALA A 126 -18.87 -1.65 -0.52
C ALA A 126 -18.15 -2.08 -1.81
N GLU A 127 -16.82 -2.18 -1.78
CA GLU A 127 -16.01 -2.47 -2.98
C GLU A 127 -16.08 -3.93 -3.45
N GLY A 128 -16.50 -4.86 -2.59
CA GLY A 128 -16.65 -6.29 -2.91
C GLY A 128 -16.20 -7.21 -1.78
N PRO A 129 -15.96 -8.51 -2.07
CA PRO A 129 -15.54 -9.46 -1.06
C PRO A 129 -14.16 -9.09 -0.54
N ILE A 130 -14.11 -8.75 0.74
CA ILE A 130 -12.90 -8.48 1.50
C ILE A 130 -12.90 -9.37 2.74
N SER A 131 -11.74 -9.83 3.17
CA SER A 131 -11.65 -10.81 4.25
C SER A 131 -10.74 -10.37 5.39
N GLY A 132 -10.93 -10.97 6.56
CA GLY A 132 -10.03 -10.77 7.71
C GLY A 132 -10.28 -9.52 8.55
N PHE A 133 -11.41 -8.81 8.42
CA PHE A 133 -11.65 -7.65 9.29
C PHE A 133 -11.57 -8.03 10.77
N PRO A 134 -10.85 -7.24 11.60
CA PRO A 134 -10.87 -7.44 13.03
C PRO A 134 -12.30 -7.27 13.55
N ILE A 135 -12.75 -8.28 14.31
CA ILE A 135 -14.08 -8.38 14.91
C ILE A 135 -14.12 -7.50 16.18
N HIS A 136 -13.99 -6.19 16.01
CA HIS A 136 -14.14 -5.22 17.10
C HIS A 136 -14.98 -4.03 16.63
#